data_AF-A0A9D6IA23-F1
#
_entry.id   AF-A0A9D6IA23-F1
#
_cell.length_a   1.000
_cell.length_b   1.000
_cell.length_c   1.000
_cell.angle_alpha   90.00
_cell.angle_beta   90.00
_cell.angle_gamma   90.00
#
_symmetry.space_group_name_H-M   'P 1'
#
loop_
_entity.id
_entity.type
_entity.pdbx_description
1 polymer ?
#
loop_
_entity_poly.entity_id
_entity_poly.type
_entity_poly.pdbx_seq_one_letter_code
_entity_poly.pdbx_strand_id
1 'polypeptide(L)'
;MAPRSRGEIRLFWRTFSRNQLACVGGVVVGLLVLLAVFAPVLSPHDPNRHDVKKVLAPPSRVHPLGTDQIGRDVLSRILYGSRVSLAVGFVSVGIATAVGVLLG
;
A
#
# COMPACT_ATOMS: atom_id res chain seq x y z
N MET A 1 38.44 2.96 -13.48
CA MET A 1 37.06 2.64 -13.07
C MET A 1 36.18 3.84 -13.47
N ALA A 2 35.51 3.78 -14.62
CA ALA A 2 34.80 4.92 -15.22
C ALA A 2 33.32 4.98 -14.75
N PRO A 3 32.71 6.18 -14.63
CA PRO A 3 31.39 6.33 -14.02
C PRO A 3 30.27 5.84 -14.96
N ARG A 4 29.56 4.77 -14.56
CA ARG A 4 28.44 4.13 -15.27
C ARG A 4 27.08 4.86 -15.17
N SER A 5 27.05 6.18 -14.97
CA SER A 5 25.90 6.79 -14.27
C SER A 5 24.65 7.13 -15.11
N ARG A 6 24.73 7.28 -16.45
CA ARG A 6 23.56 7.69 -17.28
C ARG A 6 22.99 6.59 -18.18
N GLY A 7 23.83 5.65 -18.63
CA GLY A 7 23.41 4.57 -19.53
C GLY A 7 22.59 3.48 -18.83
N GLU A 8 22.95 3.13 -17.59
CA GLU A 8 22.37 1.98 -16.88
C GLU A 8 20.93 2.23 -16.43
N ILE A 9 20.62 3.42 -15.90
CA ILE A 9 19.25 3.82 -15.54
C ILE A 9 18.34 3.80 -16.77
N ARG A 10 18.82 4.33 -17.92
CA ARG A 10 18.04 4.34 -19.16
C ARG A 10 17.80 2.92 -19.70
N LEU A 11 18.79 2.02 -19.56
CA LEU A 11 18.65 0.63 -19.95
C LEU A 11 17.66 -0.11 -19.03
N PHE A 12 17.73 0.12 -17.73
CA PHE A 12 16.80 -0.42 -16.74
C PHE A 12 15.37 -0.02 -17.05
N TRP A 13 15.09 1.28 -17.21
CA TRP A 13 13.76 1.76 -17.56
C TRP A 13 13.26 1.20 -18.89
N ARG A 14 14.13 1.08 -19.90
CA ARG A 14 13.75 0.49 -21.20
C ARG A 14 13.39 -0.98 -21.09
N THR A 15 14.13 -1.76 -20.28
CA THR A 15 13.86 -3.18 -20.05
C THR A 15 12.62 -3.37 -19.18
N PHE A 16 12.46 -2.55 -18.14
CA PHE A 16 11.31 -2.55 -17.25
C PHE A 16 10.02 -2.24 -18.03
N SER A 17 10.01 -1.18 -18.85
CA SER A 17 8.85 -0.80 -19.67
C SER A 17 8.51 -1.80 -20.77
N ARG A 18 9.46 -2.65 -21.22
CA ARG A 18 9.18 -3.75 -22.15
C ARG A 18 8.58 -4.97 -21.48
N ASN A 19 8.74 -5.12 -20.16
CA ASN A 19 8.20 -6.25 -19.43
C ASN A 19 6.80 -5.91 -18.90
N GLN A 20 5.77 -6.45 -19.55
CA GLN A 20 4.38 -6.22 -19.18
C GLN A 20 4.07 -6.59 -17.72
N LEU A 21 4.66 -7.68 -17.20
CA LEU A 21 4.47 -8.08 -15.81
C LEU A 21 5.09 -7.08 -14.84
N ALA A 22 6.28 -6.55 -15.16
CA ALA A 22 6.94 -5.54 -14.35
C ALA A 22 6.16 -4.22 -14.34
N CYS A 23 5.61 -3.80 -15.49
CA CYS A 23 4.73 -2.64 -15.58
C CYS A 23 3.45 -2.81 -14.76
N VAL A 24 2.75 -3.94 -14.91
CA VAL A 24 1.50 -4.21 -14.16
C VAL A 24 1.78 -4.23 -12.66
N GLY A 25 2.83 -4.92 -12.22
CA GLY A 25 3.24 -4.92 -10.81
C GLY A 25 3.56 -3.52 -10.30
N GLY A 26 4.32 -2.74 -11.08
CA GLY A 26 4.65 -1.36 -10.75
C GLY A 26 3.43 -0.45 -10.61
N VAL A 27 2.44 -0.60 -11.50
CA VAL A 27 1.18 0.15 -11.43
C VAL A 27 0.39 -0.24 -10.19
N VAL A 28 0.25 -1.54 -9.89
CA VAL A 28 -0.46 -2.03 -8.70
C VAL A 28 0.19 -1.50 -7.42
N VAL A 29 1.51 -1.63 -7.30
CA VAL A 29 2.25 -1.10 -6.14
C VAL A 29 2.10 0.42 -6.05
N GLY A 30 2.21 1.13 -7.17
CA GLY A 30 2.00 2.58 -7.23
C GLY A 30 0.62 2.98 -6.72
N LEU A 31 -0.43 2.28 -7.14
CA LEU A 31 -1.80 2.52 -6.68
C LEU A 31 -1.95 2.24 -5.17
N LEU A 32 -1.39 1.15 -4.66
CA LEU A 32 -1.41 0.85 -3.22
C LEU A 32 -0.71 1.94 -2.40
N VAL A 33 0.45 2.40 -2.86
CA VAL A 33 1.19 3.50 -2.22
C VAL A 33 0.37 4.78 -2.23
N LEU A 34 -0.28 5.12 -3.34
CA LEU A 34 -1.16 6.28 -3.43
C LEU A 34 -2.33 6.17 -2.44
N LEU A 35 -3.05 5.05 -2.42
CA LEU A 35 -4.15 4.82 -1.48
C LEU A 35 -3.69 4.94 -0.02
N ALA A 36 -2.51 4.42 0.31
CA ALA A 36 -1.94 4.50 1.64
C ALA A 36 -1.55 5.94 2.04
N VAL A 37 -0.92 6.69 1.14
CA VAL A 37 -0.52 8.08 1.40
C VAL A 37 -1.75 8.98 1.53
N PHE A 38 -2.74 8.79 0.66
CA PHE A 38 -3.97 9.59 0.66
C PHE A 38 -5.06 9.06 1.59
N ALA A 39 -4.83 7.97 2.31
CA ALA A 39 -5.76 7.40 3.29
C ALA A 39 -6.37 8.44 4.26
N PRO A 40 -5.62 9.37 4.91
CA PRO A 40 -6.23 10.34 5.82
C PRO A 40 -7.19 11.33 5.14
N VAL A 41 -7.06 11.53 3.82
CA VAL A 41 -7.95 12.41 3.04
C VAL A 41 -9.10 11.63 2.41
N LEU A 42 -8.86 10.38 2.01
CA LEU A 42 -9.85 9.49 1.39
C LEU A 42 -10.78 8.81 2.39
N SER A 43 -10.35 8.67 3.65
CA SER A 43 -11.09 7.96 4.69
C SER A 43 -12.30 8.78 5.15
N PRO A 44 -13.54 8.27 5.04
CA PRO A 44 -14.73 9.00 5.48
C PRO A 44 -14.81 9.12 7.00
N HIS A 45 -14.26 8.14 7.72
CA HIS A 45 -14.34 8.04 9.18
C HIS A 45 -12.99 7.67 9.78
N ASP A 46 -12.86 7.83 11.09
CA ASP A 46 -11.73 7.29 11.85
C ASP A 46 -11.77 5.75 11.81
N PRO A 47 -10.69 5.08 11.36
CA PRO A 47 -10.65 3.61 11.22
C PRO A 47 -10.81 2.85 12.55
N ASN A 48 -10.56 3.49 13.69
CA ASN A 48 -10.62 2.88 15.02
C ASN A 48 -11.85 3.29 15.81
N ARG A 49 -12.70 4.18 15.27
CA ARG A 49 -13.92 4.60 15.96
C ARG A 49 -14.97 3.49 15.90
N HIS A 50 -15.49 3.11 17.06
CA HIS A 50 -16.54 2.10 17.18
C HIS A 50 -17.92 2.78 17.21
N ASP A 51 -18.84 2.32 16.37
CA ASP A 51 -20.26 2.68 16.43
C ASP A 51 -21.10 1.43 16.72
N VAL A 52 -21.31 1.15 18.01
CA VAL A 52 -22.09 -0.02 18.47
C VAL A 52 -23.53 -0.03 17.99
N LYS A 53 -24.06 1.10 17.51
CA LYS A 53 -25.41 1.16 16.92
C LYS A 53 -25.44 0.71 15.46
N LYS A 54 -24.28 0.62 14.82
CA LYS A 54 -24.11 0.27 13.41
C LYS A 54 -23.21 -0.95 13.26
N VAL A 55 -23.43 -2.00 14.06
CA VAL A 55 -22.73 -3.27 13.87
C VAL A 55 -23.26 -3.96 12.62
N LEU A 56 -22.35 -4.45 11.76
CA LEU A 56 -22.71 -5.17 10.52
C LEU A 56 -23.71 -4.41 9.62
N ALA A 57 -23.66 -3.07 9.65
CA ALA A 57 -24.48 -2.25 8.77
C ALA A 57 -24.08 -2.45 7.30
N PRO A 58 -25.05 -2.56 6.38
CA PRO A 58 -24.79 -2.70 4.96
C PRO A 58 -24.16 -1.42 4.35
N PRO A 59 -23.65 -1.51 3.11
CA PRO A 59 -23.18 -0.36 2.35
C PRO A 59 -24.19 0.79 2.32
N SER A 60 -23.73 2.00 2.62
CA SER A 60 -24.55 3.22 2.66
C SER A 60 -23.72 4.44 2.27
N ARG A 61 -24.36 5.60 2.05
CA ARG A 61 -23.64 6.85 1.77
C ARG A 61 -22.71 7.28 2.90
N VAL A 62 -23.02 6.89 4.14
CA VAL A 62 -22.19 7.16 5.32
C VAL A 62 -21.07 6.13 5.43
N HIS A 63 -21.38 4.85 5.21
CA HIS A 63 -20.41 3.75 5.24
C HIS A 63 -20.37 3.08 3.87
N PRO A 64 -19.56 3.56 2.90
CA PRO A 64 -19.61 3.10 1.51
C PRO A 64 -19.42 1.60 1.33
N LEU A 65 -18.64 0.97 2.21
CA LEU A 65 -18.43 -0.49 2.25
C LEU A 65 -19.08 -1.15 3.48
N GLY A 66 -19.96 -0.43 4.18
CA GLY A 66 -20.56 -0.88 5.43
C GLY A 66 -19.59 -0.86 6.60
N THR A 67 -19.98 -1.55 7.67
CA THR A 67 -19.26 -1.61 8.93
C THR A 67 -18.94 -3.04 9.34
N ASP A 68 -17.90 -3.24 10.15
CA ASP A 68 -17.53 -4.56 10.66
C ASP A 68 -18.33 -5.01 11.92
N GLN A 69 -17.90 -6.12 12.54
CA GLN A 69 -18.54 -6.73 13.71
C GLN A 69 -18.54 -5.86 14.97
N ILE A 70 -17.77 -4.77 15.00
CA ILE A 70 -17.75 -3.81 16.11
C ILE A 70 -18.14 -2.41 15.65
N GLY A 71 -18.73 -2.28 14.46
CA GLY A 71 -19.26 -1.03 13.95
C GLY A 71 -18.22 -0.06 13.41
N ARG A 72 -17.02 -0.52 13.02
CA ARG A 72 -16.02 0.32 12.35
C ARG A 72 -16.25 0.38 10.85
N ASP A 73 -15.99 1.53 10.26
CA ASP A 73 -16.09 1.75 8.81
C ASP A 73 -15.07 0.90 8.03
N VAL A 74 -15.56 0.00 7.17
CA VAL A 74 -14.71 -0.98 6.45
C VAL A 74 -13.80 -0.28 5.44
N LEU A 75 -14.29 0.74 4.74
CA LEU A 75 -13.48 1.48 3.75
C LEU A 75 -12.28 2.17 4.41
N SER A 76 -12.54 2.87 5.52
CA SER A 76 -11.53 3.52 6.34
C SER A 76 -10.48 2.51 6.82
N ARG A 77 -10.92 1.33 7.28
CA ARG A 77 -10.01 0.24 7.70
C ARG A 77 -9.17 -0.32 6.57
N ILE A 78 -9.70 -0.45 5.35
CA ILE A 78 -8.93 -0.92 4.19
C ILE A 78 -7.86 0.12 3.81
N LEU A 79 -8.21 1.41 3.75
CA LEU A 79 -7.28 2.48 3.42
C LEU A 79 -6.15 2.57 4.44
N TYR A 80 -6.46 2.58 5.74
CA TYR A 80 -5.43 2.60 6.78
C TYR A 80 -4.67 1.28 6.88
N GLY A 81 -5.33 0.14 6.62
CA GLY A 81 -4.70 -1.18 6.55
C GLY A 81 -3.62 -1.22 5.46
N SER A 82 -3.85 -0.59 4.31
CA SER A 82 -2.86 -0.51 3.24
C SER A 82 -1.55 0.17 3.68
N ARG A 83 -1.62 1.21 4.54
CA ARG A 83 -0.43 1.86 5.13
C ARG A 83 0.37 0.88 5.98
N VAL A 84 -0.31 0.14 6.84
CA VAL A 84 0.31 -0.84 7.74
C VAL A 84 0.95 -1.96 6.93
N SER A 85 0.24 -2.51 5.94
CA SER A 85 0.78 -3.57 5.07
C SER A 85 2.04 -3.14 4.31
N LEU A 86 2.05 -1.92 3.76
CA LEU A 86 3.22 -1.38 3.07
C LEU A 86 4.40 -1.17 4.03
N ALA A 87 4.15 -0.62 5.22
CA ALA A 87 5.19 -0.41 6.22
C ALA A 87 5.82 -1.75 6.65
N VAL A 88 5.00 -2.77 6.94
CA VAL A 88 5.48 -4.11 7.30
C VAL A 88 6.30 -4.73 6.17
N GLY A 89 5.81 -4.66 4.93
CA GLY A 89 6.53 -5.18 3.76
C GLY A 89 7.89 -4.51 3.59
N PHE A 90 7.95 -3.18 3.69
CA PHE A 90 9.18 -2.42 3.54
C PHE A 90 10.20 -2.73 4.64
N VAL A 91 9.75 -2.76 5.90
CA VAL A 91 10.61 -3.10 7.06
C VAL A 91 11.12 -4.53 6.96
N SER A 92 10.26 -5.48 6.60
CA SER A 92 10.65 -6.89 6.45
C SER A 92 11.74 -7.09 5.40
N VAL A 93 11.56 -6.53 4.20
CA VAL A 93 12.56 -6.60 3.13
C VAL A 93 13.85 -5.88 3.52
N GLY A 94 13.75 -4.75 4.21
CA GLY A 94 14.92 -4.01 4.70
C GLY A 94 15.75 -4.84 5.67
N ILE A 95 15.11 -5.50 6.65
CA ILE A 95 15.80 -6.38 7.59
C ILE A 95 16.43 -7.57 6.86
N ALA A 96 15.67 -8.25 6.00
CA ALA A 96 16.18 -9.40 5.24
C ALA A 96 17.40 -9.03 4.39
N THR A 97 17.37 -7.85 3.76
CA THR A 97 18.49 -7.34 2.95
C THR A 97 19.69 -7.00 3.83
N ALA A 98 19.49 -6.33 4.98
CA ALA A 98 20.57 -6.01 5.91
C ALA A 98 21.27 -7.27 6.43
N VAL A 99 20.50 -8.27 6.87
CA VAL A 99 21.05 -9.57 7.32
C VAL A 99 21.74 -10.29 6.17
N GLY A 100 21.14 -10.32 4.98
CA GLY A 100 21.72 -10.94 3.79
C GLY A 100 23.04 -10.31 3.36
N VAL A 101 23.20 -9.00 3.51
CA VAL A 101 24.46 -8.30 3.24
C VAL A 101 25.52 -8.58 4.31
N LEU A 102 25.13 -8.73 5.57
CA LEU A 102 26.06 -8.99 6.68
C LEU A 102 26.59 -10.43 6.70
N LEU A 103 25.74 -11.40 6.36
CA LEU A 103 26.10 -12.82 6.32
C LEU A 103 26.68 -13.27 4.97
N GLY A 104 26.44 -12.48 3.92
CA GLY A 104 26.82 -12.75 2.54
C GLY A 104 28.31 -12.67 2.28
#